data_AF-A0A2R6NJI9-F1
#
_entry.id   AF-A0A2R6NJI9-F1
#
_cell.length_a   1.000
_cell.length_b   1.000
_cell.length_c   1.000
_cell.angle_alpha   90.00
_cell.angle_beta   90.00
_cell.angle_gamma   90.00
#
_symmetry.space_group_name_H-M   'P 1'
#
loop_
_entity.id
_entity.type
_entity.pdbx_description
1 polymer ?
#
loop_
_entity_poly.entity_id
_entity_poly.type
_entity_poly.pdbx_seq_one_letter_code
_entity_poly.pdbx_strand_id
1 'polypeptide(L)'
;MPPKRRSKTQGGSASKRRMVTIDDDDDDESLNEILEQIKQQEESEALARKLEHAGPSRRGDDEVLEDDEAMAIRLAREWATEDREQTVHQNSSATNNPPEDSPDDRLREHRDLFVGTRKCSKCNISIPSPRGYVAYYSAQTPPLSLLHLLHACCPSCKTNHCRGCFSVLPCPPSCKGKHKEKGSLCAVVSCCAEVRAIALFEALGAFDRHYIGERTTSDLRSKAVTKTKRGSASVGPGGTGYGTGSCNELQDLPSHRRGRGTRTSGSLEEDAMTSSLAVASSDELIVRALNTITLFLPSPYSESPQVYDMLPHMSIYPLLTLSQLPELLGILLRNDSVTDWTSRSDVYNAMLVLLRRMADCELTLEIEWSKSDGKLIKNNALYTHFQKLTKQCEAFLSGAAQMLEGSDAQDGDEDMEVVVKGTSLCGEIIVARDDLERAMQVLGRDPPNVTDTSPTAIDTGNNKGKGKNKGKGPDLTIEMERRYASECERLAFDHIPFPQDEGSYTTYNYAASLKDTAAGTRNPKDRLHLIKELAVMSTSLPPGVWVRVDEVRNDALKIMIAGPEGTPYAGGYGKANPLSKASIEYNKNITVHTMKWAMIEWFKDEQKDGIWADVIASHFTIRAEKIRKW
;
A
#
# COMPACT_ATOMS: atom_id res chain seq x y z
N MET A 1 61.35 51.78 -9.63
CA MET A 1 62.31 52.76 -9.08
C MET A 1 61.83 53.21 -7.71
N PRO A 2 62.75 53.41 -6.74
CA PRO A 2 62.62 52.88 -5.38
C PRO A 2 62.72 54.02 -4.33
N PRO A 3 63.38 53.83 -3.17
CA PRO A 3 62.97 53.22 -1.90
C PRO A 3 62.94 54.28 -0.76
N LYS A 4 62.72 53.88 0.51
CA LYS A 4 63.46 54.49 1.64
C LYS A 4 63.34 53.66 2.93
N ARG A 5 64.49 53.13 3.36
CA ARG A 5 64.78 52.64 4.72
C ARG A 5 65.26 53.82 5.59
N ARG A 6 64.90 53.81 6.88
CA ARG A 6 65.66 54.32 8.05
C ARG A 6 64.95 53.74 9.30
N SER A 7 65.55 52.77 10.00
CA SER A 7 66.44 52.90 11.20
C SER A 7 65.78 53.61 12.39
N LYS A 8 65.93 53.27 13.67
CA LYS A 8 66.44 52.15 14.50
C LYS A 8 66.37 52.74 15.94
N THR A 9 65.96 51.97 16.97
CA THR A 9 66.34 52.06 18.42
C THR A 9 65.36 51.15 19.19
N GLN A 10 65.65 49.93 19.68
CA GLN A 10 66.66 49.32 20.57
C GLN A 10 66.56 49.65 22.08
N GLY A 11 66.13 48.63 22.82
CA GLY A 11 66.52 48.19 24.18
C GLY A 11 65.91 46.78 24.34
N GLY A 12 66.61 45.65 24.50
CA GLY A 12 67.67 45.24 25.45
C GLY A 12 67.00 44.31 26.48
N SER A 13 67.37 43.05 26.78
CA SER A 13 68.59 42.25 26.62
C SER A 13 68.30 40.72 26.75
N ALA A 14 69.17 39.90 26.11
CA ALA A 14 69.55 38.47 26.20
C ALA A 14 69.37 37.72 27.57
N SER A 15 69.42 36.38 27.74
CA SER A 15 69.73 35.17 26.94
C SER A 15 69.49 33.92 27.83
N LYS A 16 68.99 32.80 27.29
CA LYS A 16 69.57 31.42 27.41
C LYS A 16 68.58 30.36 26.94
N ARG A 17 68.94 29.64 25.87
CA ARG A 17 68.42 28.29 25.57
C ARG A 17 69.07 27.32 26.54
N ARG A 18 68.27 26.44 27.16
CA ARG A 18 68.75 25.29 27.92
C ARG A 18 68.32 24.04 27.16
N MET A 19 69.31 23.22 26.79
CA MET A 19 69.12 21.84 26.36
C MET A 19 68.29 21.09 27.42
N VAL A 20 67.35 20.28 26.95
CA VAL A 20 66.90 19.09 27.67
C VAL A 20 67.31 17.92 26.79
N THR A 21 68.31 17.18 27.26
CA THR A 21 68.57 15.79 26.88
C THR A 21 67.43 14.95 27.45
N ILE A 22 66.83 14.10 26.63
CA ILE A 22 66.02 12.96 27.07
C ILE A 22 66.78 11.74 26.58
N ASP A 23 67.08 10.87 27.53
CA ASP A 23 67.81 9.63 27.37
C ASP A 23 67.01 8.66 26.47
N ASP A 24 67.71 8.09 25.48
CA ASP A 24 67.29 6.90 24.75
C ASP A 24 67.47 5.71 25.70
N ASP A 25 66.39 5.02 26.09
CA ASP A 25 66.34 3.62 26.56
C ASP A 25 64.98 3.39 27.27
N ASP A 26 63.88 3.11 26.54
CA ASP A 26 62.65 2.48 27.13
C ASP A 26 61.52 2.07 26.13
N ASP A 27 61.74 2.04 24.80
CA ASP A 27 60.64 1.75 23.82
C ASP A 27 60.70 0.37 23.13
N ASP A 28 61.71 -0.48 23.40
CA ASP A 28 61.85 -1.78 22.71
C ASP A 28 60.97 -2.91 23.28
N GLU A 29 60.41 -2.77 24.50
CA GLU A 29 59.50 -3.78 25.06
C GLU A 29 58.10 -3.74 24.41
N SER A 30 57.61 -2.56 24.00
CA SER A 30 56.27 -2.41 23.42
C SER A 30 56.17 -2.96 21.99
N LEU A 31 57.25 -2.86 21.19
CA LEU A 31 57.24 -3.36 19.81
C LEU A 31 57.30 -4.89 19.76
N ASN A 32 58.02 -5.51 20.70
CA ASN A 32 58.12 -6.96 20.82
C ASN A 32 56.80 -7.59 21.26
N GLU A 33 56.06 -6.96 22.20
CA GLU A 33 54.72 -7.41 22.61
C GLU A 33 53.71 -7.39 21.44
N ILE A 34 53.78 -6.37 20.59
CA ILE A 34 52.89 -6.24 19.42
C ILE A 34 53.25 -7.28 18.34
N LEU A 35 54.54 -7.52 18.10
CA LEU A 35 54.99 -8.56 17.17
C LEU A 35 54.64 -9.97 17.65
N GLU A 36 54.65 -10.20 18.96
CA GLU A 36 54.27 -11.48 19.56
C GLU A 36 52.75 -11.71 19.51
N GLN A 37 51.94 -10.67 19.63
CA GLN A 37 50.48 -10.75 19.40
C GLN A 37 50.12 -11.04 17.93
N ILE A 38 50.81 -10.41 16.98
CA ILE A 38 50.57 -10.67 15.54
C ILE A 38 50.94 -12.11 15.20
N LYS A 39 52.06 -12.61 15.74
CA LYS A 39 52.50 -14.00 15.53
C LYS A 39 51.54 -15.01 16.15
N GLN A 40 51.02 -14.74 17.35
CA GLN A 40 49.99 -15.59 17.97
C GLN A 40 48.68 -15.59 17.18
N GLN A 41 48.30 -14.46 16.60
CA GLN A 41 47.10 -14.37 15.78
C GLN A 41 47.26 -15.13 14.45
N GLU A 42 48.39 -15.00 13.77
CA GLU A 42 48.70 -15.77 12.55
C GLU A 42 48.81 -17.28 12.82
N GLU A 43 49.39 -17.70 13.94
CA GLU A 43 49.47 -19.11 14.35
C GLU A 43 48.07 -19.68 14.67
N SER A 44 47.19 -18.89 15.27
CA SER A 44 45.80 -19.29 15.55
C SER A 44 44.96 -19.45 14.27
N GLU A 45 45.14 -18.55 13.30
CA GLU A 45 44.46 -18.63 12.00
C GLU A 45 45.00 -19.77 11.13
N ALA A 46 46.30 -20.06 11.21
CA ALA A 46 46.91 -21.20 10.55
C ALA A 46 46.45 -22.54 11.14
N LEU A 47 46.22 -22.60 12.46
CA LEU A 47 45.68 -23.79 13.13
C LEU A 47 44.22 -24.02 12.76
N ALA A 48 43.40 -22.96 12.70
CA ALA A 48 42.01 -23.02 12.27
C ALA A 48 41.87 -23.52 10.81
N ARG A 49 42.72 -23.04 9.90
CA ARG A 49 42.75 -23.52 8.51
C ARG A 49 43.19 -24.98 8.37
N LYS A 50 44.10 -25.46 9.25
CA LYS A 50 44.50 -26.88 9.29
C LYS A 50 43.37 -27.77 9.82
N LEU A 51 42.56 -27.29 10.76
CA LEU A 51 41.42 -28.02 11.30
C LEU A 51 40.25 -28.09 10.31
N GLU A 52 40.07 -27.09 9.44
CA GLU A 52 39.08 -27.13 8.35
C GLU A 52 39.44 -28.11 7.21
N HIS A 53 40.73 -28.41 7.01
CA HIS A 53 41.20 -29.32 5.94
C HIS A 53 41.43 -30.77 6.38
N ALA A 54 41.27 -31.07 7.68
CA ALA A 54 41.42 -32.42 8.23
C ALA A 54 40.06 -32.95 8.71
N GLY A 55 39.25 -33.44 7.78
CA GLY A 55 38.07 -34.24 8.12
C GLY A 55 38.48 -35.52 8.87
N PRO A 56 37.66 -36.02 9.82
CA PRO A 56 38.08 -37.11 10.70
C PRO A 56 38.08 -38.46 9.97
N SER A 57 39.20 -39.18 10.11
CA SER A 57 39.36 -40.59 9.75
C SER A 57 38.98 -41.48 10.95
N ARG A 58 38.17 -42.50 10.67
CA ARG A 58 37.39 -43.35 11.61
C ARG A 58 38.22 -44.35 12.44
N ARG A 59 37.78 -44.60 13.69
CA ARG A 59 37.52 -45.90 14.37
C ARG A 59 36.61 -45.62 15.60
N GLY A 60 35.55 -46.33 15.98
CA GLY A 60 34.87 -47.53 15.48
C GLY A 60 33.46 -47.63 16.10
N ASP A 61 32.74 -48.65 15.65
CA ASP A 61 31.48 -49.24 16.12
C ASP A 61 30.14 -48.69 15.56
N ASP A 62 29.33 -49.66 15.12
CA ASP A 62 28.23 -49.60 14.17
C ASP A 62 26.96 -48.92 14.68
N GLU A 63 26.53 -47.82 14.03
CA GLU A 63 25.12 -47.47 13.88
C GLU A 63 24.87 -46.90 12.47
N VAL A 64 23.88 -47.45 11.78
CA VAL A 64 23.47 -47.06 10.43
C VAL A 64 22.80 -45.68 10.49
N LEU A 65 23.55 -44.63 10.18
CA LEU A 65 23.03 -43.27 10.05
C LEU A 65 22.42 -43.07 8.65
N GLU A 66 21.10 -42.89 8.60
CA GLU A 66 20.37 -42.44 7.41
C GLU A 66 20.82 -41.02 7.03
N ASP A 67 21.04 -40.79 5.74
CA ASP A 67 21.41 -39.51 5.14
C ASP A 67 20.43 -38.40 5.57
N ASP A 68 20.94 -37.24 6.01
CA ASP A 68 20.14 -36.12 6.53
C ASP A 68 19.10 -35.63 5.50
N GLU A 69 19.38 -35.84 4.21
CA GLU A 69 18.45 -35.58 3.11
C GLU A 69 17.25 -36.57 3.11
N ALA A 70 17.47 -37.84 3.45
CA ALA A 70 16.41 -38.83 3.57
C ALA A 70 15.53 -38.59 4.81
N MET A 71 16.11 -38.13 5.91
CA MET A 71 15.36 -37.75 7.12
C MET A 71 14.48 -36.53 6.85
N ALA A 72 14.99 -35.52 6.15
CA ALA A 72 14.21 -34.34 5.76
C ALA A 72 13.04 -34.68 4.82
N ILE A 73 13.25 -35.60 3.86
CA ILE A 73 12.19 -36.07 2.96
C ILE A 73 11.14 -36.90 3.72
N ARG A 74 11.55 -37.68 4.73
CA ARG A 74 10.63 -38.49 5.53
C ARG A 74 9.79 -37.63 6.49
N LEU A 75 10.41 -36.66 7.17
CA LEU A 75 9.71 -35.67 8.00
C LEU A 75 8.73 -34.82 7.19
N ALA A 76 9.11 -34.41 5.97
CA ALA A 76 8.20 -33.69 5.07
C ALA A 76 6.99 -34.54 4.63
N ARG A 77 7.17 -35.86 4.48
CA ARG A 77 6.07 -36.80 4.21
C ARG A 77 5.19 -37.05 5.43
N GLU A 78 5.78 -37.17 6.62
CA GLU A 78 5.07 -37.36 7.89
C GLU A 78 4.21 -36.13 8.22
N TRP A 79 4.74 -34.92 8.05
CA TRP A 79 3.96 -33.68 8.20
C TRP A 79 2.84 -33.57 7.16
N ALA A 80 3.08 -33.98 5.91
CA ALA A 80 2.03 -34.01 4.90
C ALA A 80 0.92 -35.04 5.19
N THR A 81 1.22 -36.12 5.93
CA THR A 81 0.21 -37.09 6.39
C THR A 81 -0.52 -36.63 7.66
N GLU A 82 0.15 -35.93 8.58
CA GLU A 82 -0.48 -35.33 9.76
C GLU A 82 -1.47 -34.22 9.37
N ASP A 83 -1.17 -33.39 8.36
CA ASP A 83 -2.12 -32.44 7.78
C ASP A 83 -3.33 -33.14 7.14
N ARG A 84 -3.12 -34.34 6.59
CA ARG A 84 -4.19 -35.16 6.00
C ARG A 84 -5.05 -35.89 7.05
N GLU A 85 -4.51 -36.18 8.23
CA GLU A 85 -5.25 -36.78 9.34
C GLU A 85 -5.96 -35.71 10.21
N GLN A 86 -5.39 -34.50 10.34
CA GLN A 86 -6.06 -33.37 10.98
C GLN A 86 -7.26 -32.85 10.17
N THR A 87 -7.18 -32.89 8.83
CA THR A 87 -8.33 -32.57 7.95
C THR A 87 -9.45 -33.61 8.02
N VAL A 88 -9.16 -34.86 8.37
CA VAL A 88 -10.17 -35.91 8.56
C VAL A 88 -10.81 -35.84 9.94
N HIS A 89 -10.08 -35.46 10.99
CA HIS A 89 -10.61 -35.38 12.35
C HIS A 89 -11.34 -34.07 12.69
N GLN A 90 -11.16 -32.98 11.93
CA GLN A 90 -11.91 -31.74 12.13
C GLN A 90 -13.33 -31.73 11.52
N ASN A 91 -13.70 -32.73 10.71
CA ASN A 91 -15.02 -32.83 10.07
C ASN A 91 -16.13 -33.48 10.93
N SER A 92 -15.91 -33.68 12.23
CA SER A 92 -16.90 -34.32 13.12
C SER A 92 -17.59 -33.39 14.12
N SER A 93 -17.53 -32.07 13.91
CA SER A 93 -18.34 -31.11 14.69
C SER A 93 -18.70 -29.86 13.87
N ALA A 94 -19.27 -30.05 12.67
CA ALA A 94 -19.93 -28.97 11.95
C ALA A 94 -21.38 -28.86 12.45
N THR A 95 -21.67 -27.76 13.12
CA THR A 95 -23.04 -27.27 13.35
C THR A 95 -23.76 -27.13 12.02
N ASN A 96 -24.97 -27.68 11.93
CA ASN A 96 -25.85 -27.70 10.74
C ASN A 96 -26.16 -26.30 10.18
N ASN A 97 -25.29 -25.75 9.36
CA ASN A 97 -25.64 -24.76 8.35
C ASN A 97 -25.29 -25.36 6.97
N PRO A 98 -26.19 -25.29 5.96
CA PRO A 98 -25.89 -25.80 4.63
C PRO A 98 -24.67 -25.05 4.05
N PRO A 99 -23.81 -25.72 3.27
CA PRO A 99 -22.68 -25.06 2.60
C PRO A 99 -23.25 -24.04 1.60
N GLU A 100 -22.85 -22.77 1.73
CA GLU A 100 -23.13 -21.76 0.70
C GLU A 100 -22.39 -22.17 -0.59
N ASP A 101 -23.10 -22.18 -1.72
CA ASP A 101 -22.55 -22.57 -3.02
C ASP A 101 -21.40 -21.64 -3.44
N SER A 102 -20.30 -22.22 -3.93
CA SER A 102 -19.16 -21.42 -4.39
C SER A 102 -19.55 -20.52 -5.59
N PRO A 103 -18.89 -19.36 -5.80
CA PRO A 103 -19.18 -18.50 -6.96
C PRO A 103 -19.08 -19.25 -8.31
N ASP A 104 -18.18 -20.23 -8.41
CA ASP A 104 -18.02 -21.11 -9.57
C ASP A 104 -19.22 -22.06 -9.78
N ASP A 105 -19.81 -22.57 -8.70
CA ASP A 105 -21.02 -23.41 -8.78
C ASP A 105 -22.22 -22.60 -9.24
N ARG A 106 -22.40 -21.40 -8.68
CA ARG A 106 -23.47 -20.47 -9.09
C ARG A 106 -23.36 -20.04 -10.55
N LEU A 107 -22.14 -19.84 -11.07
CA LEU A 107 -21.96 -19.50 -12.48
C LEU A 107 -22.21 -20.70 -13.41
N ARG A 108 -21.94 -21.93 -12.96
CA ARG A 108 -22.15 -23.15 -13.75
C ARG A 108 -23.62 -23.37 -14.09
N GLU A 109 -24.55 -22.99 -13.21
CA GLU A 109 -26.00 -23.05 -13.48
C GLU A 109 -26.42 -22.23 -14.71
N HIS A 110 -25.66 -21.16 -15.00
CA HIS A 110 -25.93 -20.26 -16.11
C HIS A 110 -25.08 -20.55 -17.36
N ARG A 111 -24.37 -21.68 -17.41
CA ARG A 111 -23.44 -22.02 -18.51
C ARG A 111 -24.08 -21.93 -19.90
N ASP A 112 -25.32 -22.41 -20.04
CA ASP A 112 -26.02 -22.43 -21.32
C ASP A 112 -26.29 -21.03 -21.90
N LEU A 113 -26.32 -20.00 -21.06
CA LEU A 113 -26.45 -18.62 -21.52
C LEU A 113 -25.20 -18.16 -22.29
N PHE A 114 -24.01 -18.56 -21.84
CA PHE A 114 -22.74 -18.07 -22.39
C PHE A 114 -22.22 -18.91 -23.56
N VAL A 115 -22.37 -20.23 -23.48
CA VAL A 115 -21.77 -21.17 -24.47
C VAL A 115 -22.80 -22.00 -25.23
N GLY A 116 -24.09 -21.90 -24.89
CA GLY A 116 -25.14 -22.70 -25.49
C GLY A 116 -25.34 -22.44 -26.99
N THR A 117 -25.96 -23.39 -27.67
CA THR A 117 -26.42 -23.26 -29.06
C THR A 117 -27.92 -23.07 -29.04
N ARG A 118 -28.46 -22.09 -29.78
CA ARG A 118 -29.92 -21.89 -29.89
C ARG A 118 -30.38 -21.85 -31.33
N LYS A 119 -31.66 -22.12 -31.56
CA LYS A 119 -32.24 -22.20 -32.90
C LYS A 119 -32.65 -20.82 -33.40
N CYS A 120 -32.40 -20.53 -34.67
CA CYS A 120 -32.84 -19.31 -35.33
C CYS A 120 -34.38 -19.21 -35.32
N SER A 121 -34.92 -18.07 -34.89
CA SER A 121 -36.38 -17.86 -34.87
C SER A 121 -37.03 -17.74 -36.26
N LYS A 122 -36.25 -17.63 -37.35
CA LYS A 122 -36.78 -17.60 -38.73
C LYS A 122 -36.61 -18.92 -39.50
N CYS A 123 -35.42 -19.52 -39.47
CA CYS A 123 -35.12 -20.71 -40.28
C CYS A 123 -34.85 -21.98 -39.45
N ASN A 124 -34.97 -21.90 -38.13
CA ASN A 124 -34.81 -23.01 -37.18
C ASN A 124 -33.45 -23.73 -37.18
N ILE A 125 -32.46 -23.17 -37.88
CA ILE A 125 -31.08 -23.68 -37.89
C ILE A 125 -30.41 -23.34 -36.57
N SER A 126 -29.66 -24.29 -36.03
CA SER A 126 -28.86 -24.12 -34.82
C SER A 126 -27.74 -23.09 -35.04
N ILE A 127 -27.76 -22.02 -34.26
CA ILE A 127 -26.75 -20.97 -34.21
C ILE A 127 -25.88 -21.20 -32.97
N PRO A 128 -24.60 -21.55 -33.12
CA PRO A 128 -23.68 -21.64 -31.99
C PRO A 128 -23.45 -20.24 -31.39
N SER A 129 -23.21 -20.16 -30.09
CA SER A 129 -22.83 -18.89 -29.46
C SER A 129 -21.57 -18.31 -30.12
N PRO A 130 -21.60 -17.03 -30.56
CA PRO A 130 -20.42 -16.34 -31.08
C PRO A 130 -19.24 -16.45 -30.11
N ARG A 131 -18.04 -16.70 -30.65
CA ARG A 131 -16.79 -16.72 -29.89
C ARG A 131 -15.82 -15.75 -30.50
N GLY A 132 -15.03 -15.09 -29.65
CA GLY A 132 -13.98 -14.18 -30.07
C GLY A 132 -13.32 -13.52 -28.88
N TYR A 133 -12.54 -12.48 -29.16
CA TYR A 133 -11.83 -11.71 -28.15
C TYR A 133 -12.29 -10.26 -28.21
N VAL A 134 -12.60 -9.70 -27.05
CA VAL A 134 -12.79 -8.25 -26.92
C VAL A 134 -11.42 -7.59 -26.90
N ALA A 135 -11.28 -6.54 -27.70
CA ALA A 135 -10.07 -5.75 -27.82
C ALA A 135 -10.39 -4.29 -27.50
N TYR A 136 -9.67 -3.72 -26.54
CA TYR A 136 -9.88 -2.35 -26.05
C TYR A 136 -9.09 -1.28 -26.84
N TYR A 137 -8.50 -1.62 -27.99
CA TYR A 137 -7.68 -0.67 -28.77
C TYR A 137 -8.48 0.46 -29.45
N SER A 138 -9.81 0.33 -29.55
CA SER A 138 -10.65 1.37 -30.14
C SER A 138 -11.14 2.36 -29.09
N ALA A 139 -11.11 3.65 -29.40
CA ALA A 139 -11.71 4.70 -28.57
C ALA A 139 -13.25 4.65 -28.46
N GLN A 140 -13.91 3.74 -29.18
CA GLN A 140 -15.36 3.55 -29.10
C GLN A 140 -15.73 2.67 -27.90
N THR A 141 -16.61 3.18 -27.05
CA THR A 141 -17.22 2.45 -25.94
C THR A 141 -18.71 2.23 -26.24
N PRO A 142 -19.22 0.98 -26.25
CA PRO A 142 -18.50 -0.28 -26.10
C PRO A 142 -17.66 -0.64 -27.35
N PRO A 143 -16.58 -1.43 -27.22
CA PRO A 143 -15.74 -1.83 -28.35
C PRO A 143 -16.54 -2.58 -29.44
N LEU A 144 -16.18 -2.37 -30.71
CA LEU A 144 -16.83 -3.06 -31.84
C LEU A 144 -16.70 -4.59 -31.76
N SER A 145 -15.57 -5.07 -31.22
CA SER A 145 -15.32 -6.49 -30.97
C SER A 145 -16.34 -7.06 -29.96
N LEU A 146 -16.62 -6.34 -28.88
CA LEU A 146 -17.66 -6.71 -27.92
C LEU A 146 -19.05 -6.68 -28.56
N LEU A 147 -19.39 -5.60 -29.27
CA LEU A 147 -20.68 -5.49 -29.95
C LEU A 147 -20.94 -6.65 -30.91
N HIS A 148 -19.94 -7.10 -31.65
CA HIS A 148 -20.07 -8.27 -32.52
C HIS A 148 -20.45 -9.54 -31.73
N LEU A 149 -19.84 -9.74 -30.55
CA LEU A 149 -20.11 -10.89 -29.68
C LEU A 149 -21.48 -10.84 -28.99
N LEU A 150 -22.15 -9.68 -28.95
CA LEU A 150 -23.53 -9.57 -28.46
C LEU A 150 -24.58 -9.94 -29.51
N HIS A 151 -24.19 -10.04 -30.77
CA HIS A 151 -25.06 -10.43 -31.88
C HIS A 151 -24.87 -11.90 -32.26
N ALA A 152 -25.97 -12.63 -32.35
CA ALA A 152 -26.01 -13.98 -32.92
C ALA A 152 -26.56 -13.91 -34.35
N CYS A 153 -25.68 -13.84 -35.34
CA CYS A 153 -26.06 -13.82 -36.76
C CYS A 153 -26.32 -15.23 -37.28
N CYS A 154 -27.50 -15.46 -37.88
CA CYS A 154 -27.80 -16.74 -38.50
C CYS A 154 -26.94 -16.95 -39.77
N PRO A 155 -26.20 -18.06 -39.90
CA PRO A 155 -25.37 -18.31 -41.08
C PRO A 155 -26.18 -18.43 -42.38
N SER A 156 -27.42 -18.92 -42.30
CA SER A 156 -28.26 -19.20 -43.47
C SER A 156 -29.15 -18.02 -43.88
N CYS A 157 -29.95 -17.46 -42.96
CA CYS A 157 -30.89 -16.39 -43.29
C CYS A 157 -30.34 -14.98 -43.03
N LYS A 158 -29.10 -14.86 -42.53
CA LYS A 158 -28.43 -13.60 -42.18
C LYS A 158 -29.25 -12.67 -41.26
N THR A 159 -30.23 -13.22 -40.53
CA THR A 159 -30.96 -12.45 -39.52
C THR A 159 -30.10 -12.37 -38.26
N ASN A 160 -29.99 -11.16 -37.71
CA ASN A 160 -29.30 -10.92 -36.46
C ASN A 160 -30.26 -11.09 -35.28
N HIS A 161 -29.77 -11.82 -34.28
CA HIS A 161 -30.47 -12.02 -33.02
C HIS A 161 -29.67 -11.43 -31.87
N CYS A 162 -30.36 -11.04 -30.81
CA CYS A 162 -29.72 -10.76 -29.53
C CYS A 162 -29.15 -12.05 -28.94
N ARG A 163 -27.88 -12.09 -28.53
CA ARG A 163 -27.28 -13.31 -27.96
C ARG A 163 -27.94 -13.75 -26.64
N GLY A 164 -28.50 -12.81 -25.87
CA GLY A 164 -29.21 -13.10 -24.62
C GLY A 164 -30.60 -13.70 -24.84
N CYS A 165 -31.55 -12.88 -25.27
CA CYS A 165 -32.96 -13.28 -25.41
C CYS A 165 -33.32 -13.89 -26.78
N PHE A 166 -32.42 -13.90 -27.77
CA PHE A 166 -32.65 -14.40 -29.14
C PHE A 166 -33.77 -13.71 -29.94
N SER A 167 -34.23 -12.55 -29.47
CA SER A 167 -35.10 -11.66 -30.24
C SER A 167 -34.40 -11.18 -31.52
N VAL A 168 -35.17 -10.94 -32.58
CA VAL A 168 -34.64 -10.41 -33.85
C VAL A 168 -34.28 -8.94 -33.64
N LEU A 169 -33.04 -8.59 -33.97
CA LEU A 169 -32.56 -7.20 -33.90
C LEU A 169 -32.68 -6.51 -35.26
N PRO A 170 -32.94 -5.19 -35.29
CA PRO A 170 -33.05 -4.40 -36.52
C PRO A 170 -31.68 -4.09 -37.16
N CYS A 171 -30.58 -4.57 -36.56
CA CYS A 171 -29.23 -4.27 -36.98
C CYS A 171 -28.78 -5.16 -38.17
N PRO A 172 -27.92 -4.63 -39.06
CA PRO A 172 -27.35 -5.43 -40.15
C PRO A 172 -26.35 -6.47 -39.62
N PRO A 173 -26.12 -7.59 -40.34
CA PRO A 173 -25.19 -8.67 -39.96
C PRO A 173 -23.81 -8.21 -39.49
N SER A 174 -23.29 -7.14 -40.10
CA SER A 174 -22.04 -6.48 -39.71
C SER A 174 -22.36 -5.15 -39.03
N CYS A 175 -22.96 -5.22 -37.84
CA CYS A 175 -23.31 -4.03 -37.08
C CYS A 175 -22.04 -3.31 -36.61
N LYS A 176 -21.88 -2.04 -37.01
CA LYS A 176 -20.77 -1.18 -36.59
C LYS A 176 -21.07 -0.39 -35.30
N GLY A 177 -22.10 -0.78 -34.55
CA GLY A 177 -22.42 -0.14 -33.28
C GLY A 177 -23.10 1.23 -33.34
N LYS A 178 -23.20 1.86 -34.52
CA LYS A 178 -23.81 3.18 -34.73
C LYS A 178 -25.01 3.06 -35.68
N HIS A 179 -26.17 3.57 -35.28
CA HIS A 179 -27.35 3.68 -36.16
C HIS A 179 -27.40 5.03 -36.90
N LYS A 180 -28.18 5.07 -37.98
CA LYS A 180 -28.27 6.23 -38.91
C LYS A 180 -28.86 7.49 -38.29
N GLU A 181 -29.57 7.38 -37.17
CA GLU A 181 -30.08 8.53 -36.41
C GLU A 181 -29.05 8.93 -35.34
N LYS A 182 -28.36 10.05 -35.62
CA LYS A 182 -27.51 10.85 -34.72
C LYS A 182 -26.98 10.11 -33.48
N GLY A 183 -25.88 9.37 -33.65
CA GLY A 183 -25.04 8.96 -32.52
C GLY A 183 -25.61 7.92 -31.55
N SER A 184 -26.79 7.35 -31.82
CA SER A 184 -27.37 6.31 -30.96
C SER A 184 -26.58 4.99 -31.03
N LEU A 185 -26.40 4.38 -29.85
CA LEU A 185 -25.76 3.07 -29.69
C LEU A 185 -26.62 1.96 -30.32
N CYS A 186 -25.99 0.81 -30.59
CA CYS A 186 -26.70 -0.36 -31.11
C CYS A 186 -27.82 -0.80 -30.16
N ALA A 187 -28.99 -1.12 -30.72
CA ALA A 187 -30.15 -1.61 -29.98
C ALA A 187 -29.88 -2.86 -29.12
N VAL A 188 -28.82 -3.63 -29.41
CA VAL A 188 -28.42 -4.78 -28.59
C VAL A 188 -27.98 -4.37 -27.18
N VAL A 189 -27.40 -3.18 -27.02
CA VAL A 189 -26.82 -2.70 -25.75
C VAL A 189 -27.92 -2.53 -24.68
N SER A 190 -29.12 -2.17 -25.11
CA SER A 190 -30.29 -1.94 -24.25
C SER A 190 -31.36 -3.04 -24.42
N CYS A 191 -31.01 -4.22 -24.92
CA CYS A 191 -32.02 -5.21 -25.31
C CYS A 191 -32.63 -5.99 -24.13
N CYS A 192 -31.82 -6.57 -23.24
CA CYS A 192 -32.30 -7.41 -22.12
C CYS A 192 -31.22 -7.62 -21.04
N ALA A 193 -31.59 -8.18 -19.89
CA ALA A 193 -30.66 -8.45 -18.80
C ALA A 193 -29.61 -9.52 -19.16
N GLU A 194 -30.00 -10.53 -19.92
CA GLU A 194 -29.12 -11.63 -20.30
C GLU A 194 -27.99 -11.19 -21.22
N VAL A 195 -28.24 -10.26 -22.15
CA VAL A 195 -27.19 -9.75 -23.03
C VAL A 195 -26.22 -8.83 -22.29
N ARG A 196 -26.67 -8.13 -21.24
CA ARG A 196 -25.79 -7.36 -20.35
C ARG A 196 -24.89 -8.29 -19.53
N ALA A 197 -25.42 -9.40 -19.02
CA ALA A 197 -24.62 -10.42 -18.34
C ALA A 197 -23.57 -11.05 -19.28
N ILE A 198 -23.95 -11.35 -20.53
CA ILE A 198 -23.00 -11.81 -21.55
C ILE A 198 -21.95 -10.72 -21.86
N ALA A 199 -22.35 -9.46 -21.96
CA ALA A 199 -21.43 -8.36 -22.20
C ALA A 199 -20.40 -8.23 -21.09
N LEU A 200 -20.82 -8.34 -19.83
CA LEU A 200 -19.94 -8.36 -18.67
C LEU A 200 -19.00 -9.58 -18.70
N PHE A 201 -19.50 -10.78 -19.03
CA PHE A 201 -18.65 -11.97 -19.17
C PHE A 201 -17.54 -11.78 -20.20
N GLU A 202 -17.86 -11.28 -21.40
CA GLU A 202 -16.87 -11.07 -22.46
C GLU A 202 -15.91 -9.91 -22.13
N ALA A 203 -16.41 -8.84 -21.50
CA ALA A 203 -15.63 -7.68 -21.12
C ALA A 203 -14.65 -7.99 -19.97
N LEU A 204 -15.15 -8.63 -18.89
CA LEU A 204 -14.33 -9.07 -17.76
C LEU A 204 -13.30 -10.10 -18.20
N GLY A 205 -13.69 -11.09 -19.01
CA GLY A 205 -12.75 -12.09 -19.54
C GLY A 205 -11.64 -11.48 -20.43
N ALA A 206 -11.92 -10.37 -21.13
CA ALA A 206 -10.89 -9.65 -21.86
C ALA A 206 -10.01 -8.77 -20.96
N PHE A 207 -10.61 -8.12 -19.97
CA PHE A 207 -9.90 -7.38 -18.94
C PHE A 207 -8.93 -8.30 -18.19
N ASP A 208 -9.38 -9.46 -17.72
CA ASP A 208 -8.56 -10.43 -16.98
C ASP A 208 -7.37 -10.91 -17.80
N ARG A 209 -7.58 -11.22 -19.09
CA ARG A 209 -6.50 -11.60 -20.01
C ARG A 209 -5.48 -10.48 -20.18
N HIS A 210 -5.94 -9.24 -20.31
CA HIS A 210 -5.04 -8.08 -20.43
C HIS A 210 -4.25 -7.90 -19.14
N TYR A 211 -4.94 -7.86 -18.00
CA TYR A 211 -4.36 -7.67 -16.67
C TYR A 211 -3.31 -8.75 -16.33
N ILE A 212 -3.64 -10.03 -16.54
CA ILE A 212 -2.70 -11.14 -16.31
C ILE A 212 -1.51 -11.08 -17.27
N GLY A 213 -1.76 -10.75 -18.54
CA GLY A 213 -0.71 -10.62 -19.57
C GLY A 213 0.29 -9.52 -19.24
N GLU A 214 -0.19 -8.36 -18.80
CA GLU A 214 0.64 -7.24 -18.38
C GLU A 214 1.45 -7.59 -17.13
N ARG A 215 0.82 -8.18 -16.11
CA ARG A 215 1.51 -8.58 -14.87
C ARG A 215 2.61 -9.60 -15.14
N THR A 216 2.32 -10.59 -15.99
CA THR A 216 3.32 -11.57 -16.44
C THR A 216 4.49 -10.88 -17.16
N THR A 217 4.19 -9.91 -18.03
CA THR A 217 5.23 -9.15 -18.75
C THR A 217 6.09 -8.31 -17.80
N SER A 218 5.46 -7.65 -16.82
CA SER A 218 6.14 -6.85 -15.80
C SER A 218 7.03 -7.72 -14.92
N ASP A 219 6.55 -8.89 -14.50
CA ASP A 219 7.32 -9.87 -13.72
C ASP A 219 8.54 -10.38 -14.50
N LEU A 220 8.38 -10.63 -15.80
CA LEU A 220 9.48 -11.04 -16.68
C LEU A 220 10.54 -9.94 -16.82
N ARG A 221 10.11 -8.67 -17.00
CA ARG A 221 11.02 -7.51 -17.02
C ARG A 221 11.78 -7.38 -15.69
N SER A 222 11.09 -7.50 -14.57
CA SER A 222 11.69 -7.43 -13.22
C SER A 222 12.69 -8.56 -12.97
N LYS A 223 12.39 -9.77 -13.44
CA LYS A 223 13.30 -10.93 -13.42
C LYS A 223 14.50 -10.78 -14.36
N ALA A 224 14.36 -10.04 -15.46
CA ALA A 224 15.46 -9.76 -16.38
C ALA A 224 16.47 -8.76 -15.78
N VAL A 225 15.98 -7.70 -15.12
CA VAL A 225 16.82 -6.69 -14.43
C VAL A 225 17.60 -7.28 -13.25
N THR A 226 17.03 -8.26 -12.54
CA THR A 226 17.72 -8.96 -11.44
C THR A 226 18.79 -9.94 -11.93
N LYS A 227 18.64 -10.51 -13.14
CA LYS A 227 19.67 -11.37 -13.75
C LYS A 227 20.90 -10.61 -14.23
N THR A 228 20.75 -9.36 -14.68
CA THR A 228 21.89 -8.51 -15.11
C THR A 228 22.69 -7.91 -13.96
N LYS A 229 22.13 -7.86 -12.74
CA LYS A 229 22.80 -7.34 -11.52
C LYS A 229 23.58 -8.37 -10.69
N ARG A 230 23.86 -9.57 -11.22
CA ARG A 230 24.63 -10.63 -10.51
C ARG A 230 26.13 -10.36 -10.32
N GLY A 231 26.55 -9.09 -10.29
CA GLY A 231 27.95 -8.66 -10.07
C GLY A 231 28.18 -7.72 -8.88
N SER A 232 27.17 -7.45 -8.04
CA SER A 232 27.37 -6.66 -6.82
C SER A 232 26.53 -7.23 -5.69
N ALA A 233 27.17 -7.54 -4.57
CA ALA A 233 26.54 -8.08 -3.38
C ALA A 233 25.52 -7.07 -2.82
N SER A 234 24.23 -7.36 -2.95
CA SER A 234 23.17 -6.63 -2.26
C SER A 234 22.97 -7.20 -0.86
N VAL A 235 23.14 -6.35 0.16
CA VAL A 235 22.69 -6.59 1.53
C VAL A 235 21.17 -6.64 1.59
N GLY A 236 20.62 -7.71 2.20
CA GLY A 236 19.31 -7.81 2.89
C GLY A 236 17.99 -7.38 2.20
N PRO A 237 16.88 -8.10 2.43
CA PRO A 237 15.56 -7.68 1.93
C PRO A 237 14.98 -6.61 2.86
N GLY A 238 15.05 -5.33 2.47
CA GLY A 238 14.37 -4.28 3.25
C GLY A 238 14.90 -2.85 3.12
N GLY A 239 15.36 -2.43 1.94
CA GLY A 239 15.80 -1.04 1.74
C GLY A 239 15.25 -0.43 0.45
N THR A 240 14.33 0.51 0.56
CA THR A 240 14.00 1.48 -0.50
C THR A 240 15.05 2.59 -0.45
N GLY A 241 16.08 2.47 -1.29
CA GLY A 241 17.14 3.47 -1.39
C GLY A 241 16.70 4.67 -2.23
N TYR A 242 16.38 5.78 -1.56
CA TYR A 242 16.39 7.10 -2.19
C TYR A 242 17.85 7.56 -2.31
N GLY A 243 18.41 7.43 -3.51
CA GLY A 243 19.71 8.01 -3.83
C GLY A 243 19.56 9.51 -4.04
N THR A 244 19.77 10.29 -2.99
CA THR A 244 19.90 11.75 -3.08
C THR A 244 21.13 12.10 -3.91
N GLY A 245 20.94 12.78 -5.03
CA GLY A 245 22.03 13.36 -5.82
C GLY A 245 22.76 14.41 -5.00
N SER A 246 23.98 14.10 -4.57
CA SER A 246 24.87 15.07 -3.94
C SER A 246 25.48 15.94 -5.04
N CYS A 247 25.08 17.20 -5.05
CA CYS A 247 25.86 18.31 -5.59
C CYS A 247 27.25 18.33 -4.92
N ASN A 248 28.32 18.41 -5.71
CA ASN A 248 29.51 19.14 -5.29
C ASN A 248 30.29 19.62 -6.52
N GLU A 249 30.45 20.93 -6.55
CA GLU A 249 31.23 21.74 -7.47
C GLU A 249 32.66 21.87 -6.91
N LEU A 250 33.70 21.73 -7.75
CA LEU A 250 34.92 22.57 -7.81
C LEU A 250 36.09 21.92 -8.61
N GLN A 251 36.48 22.65 -9.67
CA GLN A 251 37.82 23.01 -10.16
C GLN A 251 38.84 21.98 -10.75
N ASP A 252 39.02 22.13 -12.07
CA ASP A 252 40.26 22.25 -12.88
C ASP A 252 41.57 21.58 -12.44
N LEU A 253 42.05 20.61 -13.24
CA LEU A 253 43.45 20.50 -13.72
C LEU A 253 43.58 19.46 -14.87
N PRO A 254 44.41 19.70 -15.91
CA PRO A 254 44.45 18.87 -17.11
C PRO A 254 45.52 17.78 -17.02
N SER A 255 45.20 16.54 -17.38
CA SER A 255 46.23 15.57 -17.78
C SER A 255 45.70 14.50 -18.73
N HIS A 256 46.37 14.40 -19.86
CA HIS A 256 46.22 13.36 -20.88
C HIS A 256 46.34 11.94 -20.31
N ARG A 257 45.42 11.05 -20.70
CA ARG A 257 45.76 9.71 -21.19
C ARG A 257 44.62 9.09 -22.00
N ARG A 258 45.01 8.59 -23.18
CA ARG A 258 44.17 7.90 -24.18
C ARG A 258 43.62 6.59 -23.63
N GLY A 259 42.32 6.36 -23.80
CA GLY A 259 41.66 5.08 -23.56
C GLY A 259 40.38 4.99 -24.40
N ARG A 260 40.48 4.34 -25.56
CA ARG A 260 39.44 4.13 -26.56
C ARG A 260 38.33 3.24 -25.99
N GLY A 261 37.14 3.81 -25.81
CA GLY A 261 35.92 3.08 -25.45
C GLY A 261 34.71 3.86 -25.92
N THR A 262 34.13 3.45 -27.04
CA THR A 262 32.89 4.00 -27.58
C THR A 262 31.75 3.70 -26.59
N ARG A 263 31.37 4.70 -25.78
CA ARG A 263 30.18 4.64 -24.93
C ARG A 263 29.03 5.32 -25.67
N THR A 264 28.11 4.51 -26.18
CA THR A 264 26.78 4.92 -26.64
C THR A 264 25.98 5.41 -25.43
N SER A 265 25.93 6.73 -25.24
CA SER A 265 25.14 7.41 -24.21
C SER A 265 23.70 7.69 -24.69
N GLY A 266 23.04 6.70 -25.30
CA GLY A 266 21.69 6.86 -25.88
C GLY A 266 20.62 5.90 -25.32
N SER A 267 21.01 4.82 -24.64
CA SER A 267 20.06 3.74 -24.32
C SER A 267 19.27 3.94 -23.02
N LEU A 268 19.70 4.80 -22.09
CA LEU A 268 18.99 4.99 -20.82
C LEU A 268 17.76 5.91 -20.97
N GLU A 269 17.80 6.85 -21.92
CA GLU A 269 16.66 7.74 -22.22
C GLU A 269 15.62 7.04 -23.10
N GLU A 270 16.06 6.20 -24.04
CA GLU A 270 15.16 5.38 -24.88
C GLU A 270 14.40 4.30 -24.07
N ASP A 271 15.05 3.65 -23.10
CA ASP A 271 14.41 2.65 -22.24
C ASP A 271 13.38 3.28 -21.26
N ALA A 272 13.65 4.48 -20.73
CA ALA A 272 12.71 5.21 -19.87
C ALA A 272 11.49 5.73 -20.66
N MET A 273 11.71 6.21 -21.89
CA MET A 273 10.64 6.70 -22.77
C MET A 273 9.75 5.56 -23.29
N THR A 274 10.33 4.42 -23.67
CA THR A 274 9.55 3.23 -24.08
C THR A 274 8.76 2.61 -22.93
N SER A 275 9.31 2.62 -21.70
CA SER A 275 8.57 2.20 -20.50
C SER A 275 7.40 3.13 -20.18
N SER A 276 7.60 4.45 -20.28
CA SER A 276 6.54 5.44 -20.02
C SER A 276 5.42 5.38 -21.07
N LEU A 277 5.77 5.19 -22.35
CA LEU A 277 4.82 4.97 -23.44
C LEU A 277 4.04 3.65 -23.30
N ALA A 278 4.68 2.59 -22.80
CA ALA A 278 4.02 1.32 -22.54
C ALA A 278 3.04 1.38 -21.35
N VAL A 279 3.38 2.14 -20.30
CA VAL A 279 2.50 2.39 -19.15
C VAL A 279 1.29 3.25 -19.55
N ALA A 280 1.51 4.33 -20.30
CA ALA A 280 0.41 5.18 -20.79
C ALA A 280 -0.57 4.43 -21.71
N SER A 281 -0.04 3.53 -22.56
CA SER A 281 -0.86 2.65 -23.41
C SER A 281 -1.69 1.65 -22.59
N SER A 282 -1.15 1.17 -21.47
CA SER A 282 -1.85 0.23 -20.59
C SER A 282 -2.98 0.90 -19.80
N ASP A 283 -2.71 2.07 -19.23
CA ASP A 283 -3.71 2.84 -18.47
C ASP A 283 -4.92 3.19 -19.34
N GLU A 284 -4.70 3.54 -20.60
CA GLU A 284 -5.77 3.82 -21.55
C GLU A 284 -6.65 2.57 -21.81
N LEU A 285 -6.07 1.37 -21.82
CA LEU A 285 -6.81 0.12 -21.96
C LEU A 285 -7.60 -0.22 -20.69
N ILE A 286 -7.04 0.04 -19.50
CA ILE A 286 -7.73 -0.11 -18.23
C ILE A 286 -8.94 0.84 -18.19
N VAL A 287 -8.76 2.13 -18.50
CA VAL A 287 -9.84 3.12 -18.54
C VAL A 287 -10.97 2.67 -19.46
N ARG A 288 -10.65 2.19 -20.67
CA ARG A 288 -11.66 1.69 -21.62
C ARG A 288 -12.36 0.43 -21.11
N ALA A 289 -11.64 -0.47 -20.44
CA ALA A 289 -12.22 -1.67 -19.85
C ALA A 289 -13.18 -1.30 -18.70
N LEU A 290 -12.76 -0.46 -17.76
CA LEU A 290 -13.59 0.01 -16.64
C LEU A 290 -14.85 0.71 -17.16
N ASN A 291 -14.73 1.64 -18.10
CA ASN A 291 -15.87 2.32 -18.72
C ASN A 291 -16.83 1.35 -19.44
N THR A 292 -16.30 0.30 -20.08
CA THR A 292 -17.13 -0.74 -20.72
C THR A 292 -17.87 -1.57 -19.67
N ILE A 293 -17.22 -1.95 -18.57
CA ILE A 293 -17.82 -2.69 -17.46
C ILE A 293 -18.93 -1.85 -16.82
N THR A 294 -18.65 -0.59 -16.48
CA THR A 294 -19.62 0.37 -15.93
C THR A 294 -20.86 0.50 -16.82
N LEU A 295 -20.69 0.55 -18.14
CA LEU A 295 -21.79 0.69 -19.09
C LEU A 295 -22.81 -0.47 -19.00
N PHE A 296 -22.34 -1.69 -18.74
CA PHE A 296 -23.18 -2.90 -18.69
C PHE A 296 -23.65 -3.26 -17.28
N LEU A 297 -23.12 -2.62 -16.24
CA LEU A 297 -23.64 -2.76 -14.88
C LEU A 297 -25.04 -2.11 -14.73
N PRO A 298 -25.91 -2.65 -13.87
CA PRO A 298 -27.24 -2.11 -13.60
C PRO A 298 -27.20 -0.68 -13.03
N SER A 299 -28.17 0.16 -13.40
CA SER A 299 -28.32 1.53 -12.86
C SER A 299 -29.76 1.83 -12.47
N PRO A 300 -30.22 1.28 -11.32
CA PRO A 300 -31.61 1.41 -10.90
C PRO A 300 -32.01 2.86 -10.59
N TYR A 301 -31.06 3.71 -10.19
CA TYR A 301 -31.28 5.12 -9.84
C TYR A 301 -30.98 6.10 -10.98
N SER A 302 -30.83 5.63 -12.22
CA SER A 302 -30.65 6.51 -13.38
C SER A 302 -31.93 7.31 -13.70
N GLU A 303 -31.81 8.39 -14.48
CA GLU A 303 -32.97 9.21 -14.91
C GLU A 303 -33.98 8.41 -15.76
N SER A 304 -33.54 7.33 -16.41
CA SER A 304 -34.36 6.50 -17.30
C SER A 304 -34.09 5.00 -17.09
N PRO A 305 -34.45 4.45 -15.92
CA PRO A 305 -34.09 3.08 -15.55
C PRO A 305 -34.83 2.08 -16.44
N GLN A 306 -34.11 1.06 -16.90
CA GLN A 306 -34.70 0.00 -17.71
C GLN A 306 -35.02 -1.24 -16.87
N VAL A 307 -35.82 -2.16 -17.42
CA VAL A 307 -36.21 -3.39 -16.74
C VAL A 307 -34.99 -4.21 -16.28
N TYR A 308 -33.93 -4.23 -17.10
CA TYR A 308 -32.69 -4.93 -16.78
C TYR A 308 -31.86 -4.26 -15.68
N ASP A 309 -32.13 -2.99 -15.36
CA ASP A 309 -31.46 -2.26 -14.27
C ASP A 309 -32.11 -2.58 -12.93
N MET A 310 -33.44 -2.76 -12.92
CA MET A 310 -34.21 -3.13 -11.74
C MET A 310 -34.15 -4.62 -11.44
N LEU A 311 -34.00 -5.46 -12.48
CA LEU A 311 -33.92 -6.91 -12.39
C LEU A 311 -32.67 -7.41 -13.12
N PRO A 312 -31.47 -7.27 -12.51
CA PRO A 312 -30.25 -7.76 -13.12
C PRO A 312 -30.22 -9.28 -13.15
N HIS A 313 -29.46 -9.84 -14.08
CA HIS A 313 -29.28 -11.29 -14.13
C HIS A 313 -28.37 -11.77 -12.97
N MET A 314 -28.77 -12.86 -12.31
CA MET A 314 -28.08 -13.39 -11.12
C MET A 314 -26.62 -13.78 -11.34
N SER A 315 -26.24 -14.10 -12.59
CA SER A 315 -24.84 -14.40 -12.93
C SER A 315 -23.89 -13.20 -12.86
N ILE A 316 -24.37 -11.96 -12.73
CA ILE A 316 -23.51 -10.77 -12.66
C ILE A 316 -22.63 -10.82 -11.40
N TYR A 317 -23.19 -11.22 -10.26
CA TYR A 317 -22.47 -11.34 -8.99
C TYR A 317 -21.25 -12.29 -9.07
N PRO A 318 -21.40 -13.57 -9.46
CA PRO A 318 -20.26 -14.47 -9.55
C PRO A 318 -19.27 -14.07 -10.64
N LEU A 319 -19.70 -13.42 -11.73
CA LEU A 319 -18.78 -12.91 -12.76
C LEU A 319 -17.82 -11.85 -12.21
N LEU A 320 -18.33 -10.90 -11.41
CA LEU A 320 -17.50 -9.85 -10.82
C LEU A 320 -16.56 -10.43 -9.76
N THR A 321 -17.07 -11.34 -8.92
CA THR A 321 -16.29 -11.98 -7.84
C THR A 321 -15.15 -12.85 -8.37
N LEU A 322 -15.35 -13.54 -9.50
CA LEU A 322 -14.32 -14.40 -10.11
C LEU A 322 -13.30 -13.65 -10.97
N SER A 323 -13.59 -12.40 -11.35
CA SER A 323 -12.70 -11.58 -12.18
C SER A 323 -11.50 -11.04 -11.41
N GLN A 324 -10.52 -10.47 -12.12
CA GLN A 324 -9.39 -9.74 -11.54
C GLN A 324 -9.73 -8.28 -11.19
N LEU A 325 -10.98 -7.85 -11.41
CA LEU A 325 -11.42 -6.48 -11.12
C LEU A 325 -11.27 -6.13 -9.63
N PRO A 326 -11.72 -6.97 -8.66
CA PRO A 326 -11.41 -6.82 -7.24
C PRO A 326 -9.94 -6.51 -6.93
N GLU A 327 -9.03 -7.26 -7.53
CA GLU A 327 -7.59 -7.10 -7.26
C GLU A 327 -7.07 -5.76 -7.80
N LEU A 328 -7.48 -5.35 -9.01
CA LEU A 328 -7.12 -4.04 -9.56
C LEU A 328 -7.66 -2.90 -8.67
N LEU A 329 -8.95 -2.94 -8.31
CA LEU A 329 -9.55 -1.92 -7.45
C LEU A 329 -8.83 -1.85 -6.10
N GLY A 330 -8.49 -3.01 -5.52
CA GLY A 330 -7.69 -3.08 -4.30
C GLY A 330 -6.29 -2.50 -4.45
N ILE A 331 -5.62 -2.67 -5.59
CA ILE A 331 -4.31 -2.05 -5.84
C ILE A 331 -4.42 -0.53 -5.96
N LEU A 332 -5.41 -0.03 -6.71
CA LEU A 332 -5.62 1.41 -6.89
C LEU A 332 -6.00 2.09 -5.56
N LEU A 333 -6.86 1.46 -4.76
CA LEU A 333 -7.27 2.01 -3.46
C LEU A 333 -6.20 1.88 -2.37
N ARG A 334 -5.28 0.91 -2.48
CA ARG A 334 -4.13 0.79 -1.57
C ARG A 334 -3.01 1.78 -1.88
N ASN A 335 -3.04 2.38 -3.07
CA ASN A 335 -2.00 3.28 -3.51
C ASN A 335 -2.00 4.54 -2.65
N ASP A 336 -0.86 4.81 -2.05
CA ASP A 336 -0.60 5.93 -1.16
C ASP A 336 0.14 7.08 -1.86
N SER A 337 0.52 6.92 -3.13
CA SER A 337 1.31 7.92 -3.84
C SER A 337 0.48 9.06 -4.41
N VAL A 338 0.63 10.23 -3.80
CA VAL A 338 0.09 11.51 -4.30
C VAL A 338 0.70 11.96 -5.64
N THR A 339 1.75 11.31 -6.14
CA THR A 339 2.20 11.58 -7.51
C THR A 339 1.52 10.68 -8.52
N ASP A 340 1.25 9.43 -8.14
CA ASP A 340 0.66 8.44 -9.03
C ASP A 340 -0.83 8.69 -9.28
N TRP A 341 -1.58 9.09 -8.25
CA TRP A 341 -3.00 9.42 -8.42
C TRP A 341 -3.25 10.58 -9.41
N THR A 342 -2.35 11.57 -9.46
CA THR A 342 -2.46 12.77 -10.30
C THR A 342 -2.02 12.48 -11.71
N SER A 343 -0.97 11.66 -11.88
CA SER A 343 -0.50 11.25 -13.21
C SER A 343 -1.49 10.28 -13.87
N ARG A 344 -2.17 9.45 -13.08
CA ARG A 344 -3.14 8.44 -13.55
C ARG A 344 -4.60 8.84 -13.26
N SER A 345 -4.88 10.14 -13.24
CA SER A 345 -6.20 10.70 -12.89
C SER A 345 -7.34 10.08 -13.70
N ASP A 346 -7.15 9.81 -14.99
CA ASP A 346 -8.15 9.15 -15.84
C ASP A 346 -8.53 7.74 -15.34
N VAL A 347 -7.56 6.96 -14.84
CA VAL A 347 -7.79 5.62 -14.28
C VAL A 347 -8.58 5.72 -12.99
N TYR A 348 -8.22 6.66 -12.10
CA TYR A 348 -8.95 6.89 -10.86
C TYR A 348 -10.36 7.39 -11.13
N ASN A 349 -10.57 8.32 -12.06
CA ASN A 349 -11.90 8.78 -12.44
C ASN A 349 -12.77 7.62 -12.97
N ALA A 350 -12.23 6.78 -13.85
CA ALA A 350 -12.93 5.59 -14.34
C ALA A 350 -13.23 4.58 -13.21
N MET A 351 -12.31 4.41 -12.26
CA MET A 351 -12.49 3.59 -11.07
C MET A 351 -13.62 4.14 -10.18
N LEU A 352 -13.63 5.44 -9.89
CA LEU A 352 -14.65 6.08 -9.04
C LEU A 352 -16.04 5.98 -9.66
N VAL A 353 -16.15 6.21 -10.96
CA VAL A 353 -17.41 6.03 -11.70
C VAL A 353 -17.90 4.58 -11.61
N LEU A 354 -16.99 3.61 -11.73
CA LEU A 354 -17.32 2.20 -11.55
C LEU A 354 -17.76 1.90 -10.11
N LEU A 355 -17.03 2.37 -9.10
CA LEU A 355 -17.36 2.16 -7.69
C LEU A 355 -18.73 2.75 -7.34
N ARG A 356 -19.05 3.97 -7.80
CA ARG A 356 -20.40 4.57 -7.66
C ARG A 356 -21.47 3.67 -8.31
N ARG A 357 -21.23 3.20 -9.53
CA ARG A 357 -22.14 2.27 -10.23
C ARG A 357 -22.32 0.94 -9.49
N MET A 358 -21.29 0.46 -8.81
CA MET A 358 -21.36 -0.74 -7.97
C MET A 358 -22.03 -0.49 -6.62
N ALA A 359 -22.00 0.75 -6.11
CA ALA A 359 -22.74 1.15 -4.91
C ALA A 359 -24.25 1.20 -5.16
N ASP A 360 -24.67 1.60 -6.35
CA ASP A 360 -26.07 1.72 -6.75
C ASP A 360 -26.83 0.38 -6.81
N CYS A 361 -26.14 -0.76 -6.77
CA CYS A 361 -26.73 -2.07 -7.00
C CYS A 361 -26.41 -3.03 -5.85
N GLU A 362 -27.44 -3.56 -5.20
CA GLU A 362 -27.31 -4.52 -4.09
C GLU A 362 -26.51 -5.78 -4.48
N LEU A 363 -26.67 -6.24 -5.72
CA LEU A 363 -25.96 -7.40 -6.29
C LEU A 363 -24.45 -7.19 -6.41
N THR A 364 -23.96 -5.95 -6.38
CA THR A 364 -22.52 -5.64 -6.46
C THR A 364 -21.90 -5.30 -5.11
N LEU A 365 -22.72 -5.03 -4.10
CA LEU A 365 -22.26 -4.77 -2.73
C LEU A 365 -22.00 -6.03 -1.91
N GLU A 366 -22.50 -7.18 -2.33
CA GLU A 366 -22.21 -8.48 -1.69
C GLU A 366 -20.85 -9.05 -2.07
N ILE A 367 -20.11 -8.43 -2.99
CA ILE A 367 -18.85 -9.00 -3.46
C ILE A 367 -17.90 -9.08 -2.28
N GLU A 368 -17.41 -10.28 -1.98
CA GLU A 368 -16.39 -10.48 -0.96
C GLU A 368 -15.02 -10.17 -1.57
N TRP A 369 -14.42 -9.07 -1.12
CA TRP A 369 -13.26 -8.48 -1.77
C TRP A 369 -11.90 -8.97 -1.22
N SER A 370 -11.84 -10.11 -0.51
CA SER A 370 -10.57 -10.71 -0.09
C SER A 370 -10.56 -12.23 -0.23
N LYS A 371 -9.55 -12.75 -0.94
CA LYS A 371 -9.22 -14.17 -0.98
C LYS A 371 -7.91 -14.40 -0.21
N SER A 372 -8.02 -14.74 1.06
CA SER A 372 -6.92 -15.26 1.88
C SER A 372 -7.26 -16.68 2.29
N ASP A 373 -6.50 -17.66 1.78
CA ASP A 373 -6.49 -19.07 2.21
C ASP A 373 -7.84 -19.73 2.53
N GLY A 374 -8.80 -19.64 1.60
CA GLY A 374 -10.02 -20.48 1.62
C GLY A 374 -10.94 -20.27 2.83
N LYS A 375 -10.74 -19.21 3.62
CA LYS A 375 -11.60 -18.88 4.76
C LYS A 375 -12.25 -17.51 4.53
N LEU A 376 -13.57 -17.52 4.44
CA LEU A 376 -14.43 -16.35 4.27
C LEU A 376 -14.33 -15.47 5.52
N ILE A 377 -13.56 -14.38 5.43
CA ILE A 377 -13.54 -13.34 6.46
C ILE A 377 -14.33 -12.15 5.89
N LYS A 378 -15.43 -11.76 6.55
CA LYS A 378 -16.18 -10.53 6.27
C LYS A 378 -15.35 -9.30 6.64
N ASN A 379 -14.32 -9.00 5.85
CA ASN A 379 -13.56 -7.77 5.94
C ASN A 379 -13.71 -7.03 4.62
N ASN A 380 -14.40 -5.89 4.64
CA ASN A 380 -14.57 -5.06 3.45
C ASN A 380 -13.27 -4.26 3.20
N ALA A 381 -12.18 -4.97 2.85
CA ALA A 381 -10.84 -4.42 2.71
C ALA A 381 -10.80 -3.22 1.77
N LEU A 382 -11.60 -3.23 0.69
CA LEU A 382 -11.71 -2.09 -0.22
C LEU A 382 -12.26 -0.84 0.46
N TYR A 383 -13.30 -0.97 1.29
CA TYR A 383 -13.86 0.19 1.99
C TYR A 383 -12.84 0.76 2.99
N THR A 384 -12.09 -0.08 3.70
CA THR A 384 -10.98 0.37 4.55
C THR A 384 -9.88 1.08 3.75
N HIS A 385 -9.50 0.53 2.60
CA HIS A 385 -8.52 1.19 1.70
C HIS A 385 -9.06 2.52 1.16
N PHE A 386 -10.34 2.58 0.83
CA PHE A 386 -11.01 3.79 0.38
C PHE A 386 -11.09 4.86 1.47
N GLN A 387 -11.36 4.48 2.72
CA GLN A 387 -11.29 5.37 3.88
C GLN A 387 -9.88 5.95 4.05
N LYS A 388 -8.83 5.13 3.92
CA LYS A 388 -7.45 5.60 3.97
C LYS A 388 -7.16 6.58 2.84
N LEU A 389 -7.47 6.22 1.59
CA LEU A 389 -7.29 7.11 0.44
C LEU A 389 -8.02 8.44 0.65
N THR A 390 -9.21 8.42 1.25
CA THR A 390 -9.96 9.65 1.51
C THR A 390 -9.31 10.52 2.58
N LYS A 391 -8.77 9.94 3.66
CA LYS A 391 -7.96 10.69 4.64
C LYS A 391 -6.75 11.36 4.01
N GLN A 392 -6.08 10.68 3.06
CA GLN A 392 -4.97 11.27 2.30
C GLN A 392 -5.44 12.44 1.45
N CYS A 393 -6.60 12.32 0.79
CA CYS A 393 -7.22 13.41 0.02
C CYS A 393 -7.49 14.64 0.92
N GLU A 394 -8.05 14.43 2.11
CA GLU A 394 -8.35 15.50 3.08
C GLU A 394 -7.06 16.20 3.53
N ALA A 395 -6.01 15.45 3.89
CA ALA A 395 -4.70 16.01 4.27
C ALA A 395 -4.04 16.78 3.10
N PHE A 396 -4.14 16.26 1.88
CA PHE A 396 -3.65 16.94 0.69
C PHE A 396 -4.40 18.26 0.43
N LEU A 397 -5.73 18.25 0.51
CA LEU A 397 -6.58 19.44 0.30
C LEU A 397 -6.28 20.54 1.32
N SER A 398 -6.10 20.18 2.59
CA SER A 398 -5.71 21.12 3.66
C SER A 398 -4.40 21.85 3.31
N GLY A 399 -3.39 21.09 2.86
CA GLY A 399 -2.11 21.66 2.44
C GLY A 399 -2.20 22.48 1.15
N ALA A 400 -2.98 22.01 0.17
CA ALA A 400 -3.12 22.62 -1.15
C ALA A 400 -3.95 23.92 -1.14
N ALA A 401 -4.97 24.03 -0.28
CA ALA A 401 -5.78 25.25 -0.15
C ALA A 401 -4.91 26.47 0.17
N GLN A 402 -3.98 26.32 1.11
CA GLN A 402 -3.06 27.39 1.47
C GLN A 402 -2.06 27.74 0.33
N MET A 403 -1.83 26.84 -0.64
CA MET A 403 -1.03 27.14 -1.85
C MET A 403 -1.81 28.00 -2.82
N LEU A 404 -3.09 27.68 -3.03
CA LEU A 404 -3.98 28.42 -3.92
C LEU A 404 -4.30 29.83 -3.40
N GLU A 405 -4.40 30.01 -2.07
CA GLU A 405 -4.67 31.31 -1.44
C GLU A 405 -3.44 32.25 -1.37
N GLY A 406 -2.22 31.68 -1.39
CA GLY A 406 -0.97 32.42 -1.15
C GLY A 406 -0.20 32.86 -2.40
N SER A 407 -0.63 32.45 -3.59
CA SER A 407 0.04 32.79 -4.86
C SER A 407 -0.68 33.91 -5.60
N ASP A 408 0.03 35.00 -5.91
CA ASP A 408 -0.30 35.85 -7.07
C ASP A 408 -0.11 34.96 -8.31
N ALA A 409 -1.18 34.25 -8.71
CA ALA A 409 -1.14 33.24 -9.76
C ALA A 409 -0.59 33.83 -11.07
N GLN A 410 0.69 33.58 -11.36
CA GLN A 410 1.20 33.70 -12.71
C GLN A 410 0.75 32.46 -13.48
N ASP A 411 -0.06 32.71 -14.49
CA ASP A 411 -0.62 31.72 -15.42
C ASP A 411 0.54 30.95 -16.08
N GLY A 412 0.70 29.65 -15.76
CA GLY A 412 1.65 28.76 -16.43
C GLY A 412 2.67 27.98 -15.57
N ASP A 413 2.57 27.95 -14.24
CA ASP A 413 3.43 27.08 -13.42
C ASP A 413 2.94 25.61 -13.44
N GLU A 414 3.78 24.68 -13.91
CA GLU A 414 3.48 23.24 -13.99
C GLU A 414 3.10 22.66 -12.61
N ASP A 415 3.71 23.15 -11.53
CA ASP A 415 3.41 22.68 -10.17
C ASP A 415 2.00 23.09 -9.72
N MET A 416 1.51 24.26 -10.15
CA MET A 416 0.14 24.70 -9.87
C MET A 416 -0.89 23.89 -10.66
N GLU A 417 -0.59 23.49 -11.89
CA GLU A 417 -1.45 22.58 -12.65
C GLU A 417 -1.62 21.23 -11.94
N VAL A 418 -0.53 20.69 -11.39
CA VAL A 418 -0.56 19.44 -10.59
C VAL A 418 -1.43 19.60 -9.33
N VAL A 419 -1.32 20.75 -8.65
CA VAL A 419 -2.17 21.07 -7.49
C VAL A 419 -3.64 21.16 -7.89
N VAL A 420 -3.98 21.85 -8.98
CA VAL A 420 -5.37 21.99 -9.44
C VAL A 420 -5.96 20.62 -9.84
N LYS A 421 -5.21 19.80 -10.59
CA LYS A 421 -5.67 18.44 -10.94
C LYS A 421 -5.82 17.56 -9.70
N GLY A 422 -4.85 17.63 -8.78
CA GLY A 422 -4.88 16.87 -7.53
C GLY A 422 -6.05 17.24 -6.64
N THR A 423 -6.31 18.54 -6.45
CA THR A 423 -7.45 19.02 -5.65
C THR A 423 -8.79 18.64 -6.26
N SER A 424 -8.94 18.73 -7.59
CA SER A 424 -10.14 18.25 -8.29
C SER A 424 -10.37 16.75 -8.07
N LEU A 425 -9.34 15.92 -8.25
CA LEU A 425 -9.44 14.47 -8.06
C LEU A 425 -9.74 14.10 -6.61
N CYS A 426 -9.10 14.76 -5.63
CA CYS A 426 -9.38 14.56 -4.21
C CYS A 426 -10.85 14.85 -3.87
N GLY A 427 -11.41 15.92 -4.44
CA GLY A 427 -12.83 16.24 -4.30
C GLY A 427 -13.74 15.12 -4.84
N GLU A 428 -13.41 14.58 -6.03
CA GLU A 428 -14.18 13.47 -6.60
C GLU A 428 -14.11 12.18 -5.76
N ILE A 429 -12.94 11.87 -5.19
CA ILE A 429 -12.74 10.72 -4.29
C ILE A 429 -13.60 10.87 -3.04
N ILE A 430 -13.57 12.03 -2.39
CA ILE A 430 -14.37 12.30 -1.18
C ILE A 430 -15.88 12.18 -1.48
N VAL A 431 -16.36 12.76 -2.58
CA VAL A 431 -17.76 12.65 -2.98
C VAL A 431 -18.15 11.19 -3.26
N ALA A 432 -17.28 10.43 -3.92
CA ALA A 432 -17.54 9.01 -4.17
C ALA A 432 -17.61 8.17 -2.88
N ARG A 433 -16.83 8.52 -1.84
CA ARG A 433 -16.95 7.93 -0.49
C ARG A 433 -18.32 8.23 0.09
N ASP A 434 -18.72 9.49 0.11
CA ASP A 434 -19.98 9.90 0.72
C ASP A 434 -21.19 9.27 0.01
N ASP A 435 -21.14 9.14 -1.33
CA ASP A 435 -22.14 8.43 -2.12
C ASP A 435 -22.20 6.94 -1.77
N LEU A 436 -21.05 6.29 -1.63
CA LEU A 436 -20.96 4.89 -1.24
C LEU A 436 -21.52 4.66 0.18
N GLU A 437 -21.15 5.50 1.15
CA GLU A 437 -21.66 5.42 2.53
C GLU A 437 -23.17 5.65 2.59
N ARG A 438 -23.68 6.61 1.82
CA ARG A 438 -25.11 6.84 1.68
C ARG A 438 -25.82 5.62 1.08
N ALA A 439 -25.26 5.02 0.04
CA ALA A 439 -25.82 3.82 -0.58
C ALA A 439 -25.85 2.64 0.42
N MET A 440 -24.78 2.44 1.17
CA MET A 440 -24.72 1.41 2.23
C MET A 440 -25.81 1.64 3.28
N GLN A 441 -25.98 2.87 3.75
CA GLN A 441 -26.99 3.24 4.75
C GLN A 441 -28.43 3.04 4.25
N VAL A 442 -28.72 3.41 2.99
CA VAL A 442 -30.04 3.18 2.36
C VAL A 442 -30.39 1.69 2.29
N LEU A 443 -29.39 0.85 2.10
CA LEU A 443 -29.54 -0.61 2.02
C LEU A 443 -29.59 -1.30 3.39
N GLY A 444 -29.68 -0.52 4.48
CA GLY A 444 -29.73 -1.04 5.84
C GLY A 444 -28.46 -1.78 6.26
N ARG A 445 -27.35 -1.54 5.55
CA ARG A 445 -26.03 -2.04 5.90
C ARG A 445 -25.30 -0.89 6.58
N ASP A 446 -25.07 -1.00 7.89
CA ASP A 446 -24.19 -0.03 8.54
C ASP A 446 -22.83 -0.07 7.83
N PRO A 447 -22.22 1.09 7.51
CA PRO A 447 -20.80 1.11 7.16
C PRO A 447 -20.08 0.31 8.25
N PRO A 448 -19.09 -0.54 7.93
CA PRO A 448 -18.39 -1.30 8.94
C PRO A 448 -17.77 -0.30 9.91
N ASN A 449 -18.51 -0.04 10.99
CA ASN A 449 -18.03 0.67 12.13
C ASN A 449 -16.87 -0.20 12.59
N VAL A 450 -15.67 0.35 12.54
CA VAL A 450 -14.47 -0.24 13.15
C VAL A 450 -14.70 -0.50 14.65
N THR A 451 -15.85 -0.06 15.19
CA THR A 451 -16.28 -0.12 16.58
C THR A 451 -17.38 -1.15 16.92
N ASP A 452 -18.04 -1.82 15.98
CA ASP A 452 -19.14 -2.76 16.31
C ASP A 452 -18.71 -4.23 16.38
N THR A 453 -17.82 -4.50 17.34
CA THR A 453 -17.85 -5.74 18.14
C THR A 453 -18.09 -5.40 19.60
N SER A 454 -19.19 -4.69 19.88
CA SER A 454 -19.75 -4.61 21.23
C SER A 454 -20.95 -5.55 21.31
N PRO A 455 -20.92 -6.63 22.11
CA PRO A 455 -22.13 -7.38 22.41
C PRO A 455 -23.08 -6.46 23.18
N THR A 456 -24.32 -6.45 22.70
CA THR A 456 -25.49 -5.77 23.24
C THR A 456 -25.63 -5.84 24.76
N ALA A 457 -26.08 -4.71 25.30
CA ALA A 457 -26.95 -4.52 26.47
C ALA A 457 -26.91 -5.58 27.59
N ILE A 458 -26.51 -5.12 28.77
CA ILE A 458 -26.82 -5.73 30.07
C ILE A 458 -28.36 -5.73 30.22
N ASP A 459 -29.00 -6.84 29.84
CA ASP A 459 -30.37 -7.11 30.25
C ASP A 459 -30.35 -7.78 31.63
N THR A 460 -31.13 -7.21 32.54
CA THR A 460 -31.16 -7.54 33.96
C THR A 460 -32.12 -8.70 34.14
N GLY A 461 -31.69 -9.91 33.75
CA GLY A 461 -32.53 -11.11 33.71
C GLY A 461 -31.99 -12.26 34.56
N ASN A 462 -32.53 -12.39 35.76
CA ASN A 462 -32.28 -13.47 36.72
C ASN A 462 -32.53 -14.86 36.11
N ASN A 463 -31.51 -15.72 35.96
CA ASN A 463 -31.73 -17.18 35.88
C ASN A 463 -30.51 -18.01 36.30
N LYS A 464 -30.71 -18.79 37.38
CA LYS A 464 -29.80 -19.81 37.87
C LYS A 464 -29.78 -21.00 36.90
N GLY A 465 -28.70 -21.18 36.17
CA GLY A 465 -28.40 -22.40 35.41
C GLY A 465 -26.95 -22.83 35.61
N LYS A 466 -26.73 -23.88 36.41
CA LYS A 466 -25.42 -24.54 36.55
C LYS A 466 -25.10 -25.29 35.26
N GLY A 467 -24.18 -24.77 34.45
CA GLY A 467 -23.59 -25.47 33.31
C GLY A 467 -22.10 -25.17 33.22
N LYS A 468 -21.24 -26.13 33.61
CA LYS A 468 -19.79 -26.04 33.44
C LYS A 468 -19.43 -26.37 31.99
N ASN A 469 -19.34 -25.35 31.13
CA ASN A 469 -18.62 -25.46 29.86
C ASN A 469 -17.43 -24.48 29.89
N LYS A 470 -16.22 -25.04 30.04
CA LYS A 470 -14.96 -24.32 29.86
C LYS A 470 -14.70 -24.15 28.36
N GLY A 471 -15.39 -23.22 27.72
CA GLY A 471 -14.91 -22.64 26.46
C GLY A 471 -13.81 -21.63 26.79
N LYS A 472 -12.65 -21.71 26.14
CA LYS A 472 -11.66 -20.62 26.18
C LYS A 472 -12.33 -19.40 25.53
N GLY A 473 -12.67 -18.39 26.33
CA GLY A 473 -13.15 -17.11 25.82
C GLY A 473 -12.12 -16.46 24.89
N PRO A 474 -12.52 -15.47 24.08
CA PRO A 474 -11.59 -14.68 23.27
C PRO A 474 -10.47 -14.12 24.15
N ASP A 475 -9.23 -14.18 23.67
CA ASP A 475 -8.06 -13.68 24.40
C ASP A 475 -8.19 -12.16 24.56
N LEU A 476 -8.46 -11.73 25.80
CA LEU A 476 -8.64 -10.31 26.17
C LEU A 476 -7.43 -9.45 25.79
N THR A 477 -6.25 -10.04 25.65
CA THR A 477 -5.02 -9.35 25.26
C THR A 477 -5.06 -8.94 23.79
N ILE A 478 -5.48 -9.85 22.91
CA ILE A 478 -5.56 -9.61 21.46
C ILE A 478 -6.62 -8.54 21.17
N GLU A 479 -7.73 -8.57 21.88
CA GLU A 479 -8.81 -7.59 21.72
C GLU A 479 -8.37 -6.18 22.19
N MET A 480 -7.65 -6.09 23.30
CA MET A 480 -7.09 -4.83 23.78
C MET A 480 -6.03 -4.27 22.81
N GLU A 481 -5.18 -5.11 22.23
CA GLU A 481 -4.20 -4.69 21.21
C GLU A 481 -4.86 -4.21 19.92
N ARG A 482 -5.92 -4.91 19.45
CA ARG A 482 -6.73 -4.47 18.31
C ARG A 482 -7.38 -3.11 18.57
N ARG A 483 -8.00 -2.94 19.75
CA ARG A 483 -8.62 -1.67 20.16
C ARG A 483 -7.59 -0.55 20.24
N TYR A 484 -6.42 -0.82 20.82
CA TYR A 484 -5.32 0.13 20.89
C TYR A 484 -4.84 0.57 19.51
N ALA A 485 -4.64 -0.37 18.58
CA ALA A 485 -4.23 -0.08 17.22
C ALA A 485 -5.26 0.79 16.49
N SER A 486 -6.55 0.47 16.62
CA SER A 486 -7.65 1.25 16.03
C SER A 486 -7.69 2.69 16.54
N GLU A 487 -7.55 2.89 17.86
CA GLU A 487 -7.52 4.24 18.44
C GLU A 487 -6.25 5.01 18.08
N CYS A 488 -5.11 4.31 17.95
CA CYS A 488 -3.89 4.93 17.44
C CYS A 488 -4.06 5.41 16.01
N GLU A 489 -4.66 4.59 15.13
CA GLU A 489 -4.95 4.96 13.74
C GLU A 489 -5.95 6.12 13.66
N ARG A 490 -6.94 6.18 14.57
CA ARG A 490 -7.90 7.28 14.62
C ARG A 490 -7.25 8.62 14.99
N LEU A 491 -6.29 8.61 15.91
CA LEU A 491 -5.63 9.81 16.42
C LEU A 491 -4.28 10.12 15.74
N ALA A 492 -3.84 9.29 14.79
CA ALA A 492 -2.48 9.25 14.24
C ALA A 492 -2.02 10.59 13.66
N PHE A 493 -2.90 11.32 12.98
CA PHE A 493 -2.55 12.52 12.24
C PHE A 493 -3.66 13.56 12.37
N ASP A 494 -3.30 14.82 12.63
CA ASP A 494 -4.27 15.92 12.68
C ASP A 494 -3.60 17.28 12.39
N HIS A 495 -4.39 18.24 11.89
CA HIS A 495 -3.99 19.64 11.73
C HIS A 495 -4.57 20.45 12.88
N ILE A 496 -3.73 21.19 13.60
CA ILE A 496 -4.13 21.97 14.77
C ILE A 496 -3.40 23.31 14.81
N PRO A 497 -3.99 24.38 15.38
CA PRO A 497 -3.30 25.65 15.51
C PRO A 497 -2.29 25.55 16.66
N PHE A 498 -1.01 25.77 16.38
CA PHE A 498 -0.02 25.83 17.45
C PHE A 498 -0.10 27.16 18.19
N PRO A 499 0.12 27.17 19.52
CA PRO A 499 0.13 28.41 20.30
C PRO A 499 1.20 29.39 19.79
N GLN A 500 0.76 30.60 19.45
CA GLN A 500 1.60 31.71 19.00
C GLN A 500 1.40 32.92 19.91
N ASP A 501 2.47 33.66 20.17
CA ASP A 501 2.46 34.95 20.85
C ASP A 501 3.16 35.97 19.96
N GLU A 502 2.46 37.05 19.60
CA GLU A 502 2.89 38.06 18.63
C GLU A 502 3.47 37.48 17.30
N GLY A 503 2.90 36.35 16.83
CA GLY A 503 3.36 35.66 15.61
C GLY A 503 4.60 34.79 15.78
N SER A 504 5.06 34.56 17.02
CA SER A 504 6.14 33.63 17.35
C SER A 504 5.59 32.40 18.07
N TYR A 505 6.00 31.21 17.63
CA TYR A 505 5.62 29.96 18.29
C TYR A 505 6.30 29.85 19.66
N THR A 506 5.51 29.83 20.73
CA THR A 506 6.02 29.89 22.12
C THR A 506 6.52 28.54 22.63
N THR A 507 5.93 27.45 22.15
CA THR A 507 6.20 26.07 22.59
C THR A 507 6.89 25.23 21.52
N TYR A 508 7.54 25.88 20.56
CA TYR A 508 8.19 25.21 19.43
C TYR A 508 9.69 25.47 19.44
N ASN A 509 10.49 24.41 19.57
CA ASN A 509 11.93 24.51 19.73
C ASN A 509 12.63 25.21 18.54
N TYR A 510 12.11 25.00 17.32
CA TYR A 510 12.68 25.56 16.09
C TYR A 510 11.99 26.87 15.65
N ALA A 511 11.34 27.60 16.57
CA ALA A 511 10.63 28.84 16.25
C ALA A 511 11.51 29.90 15.58
N ALA A 512 12.81 29.95 15.92
CA ALA A 512 13.77 30.82 15.25
C ALA A 512 14.00 30.40 13.79
N SER A 513 14.25 29.10 13.54
CA SER A 513 14.48 28.55 12.20
C SER A 513 13.25 28.66 11.30
N LEU A 514 12.05 28.62 11.87
CA LEU A 514 10.82 28.86 11.11
C LEU A 514 10.81 30.26 10.47
N LYS A 515 11.42 31.28 11.11
CA LYS A 515 11.52 32.62 10.51
C LYS A 515 12.40 32.60 9.25
N ASP A 516 13.45 31.79 9.26
CA ASP A 516 14.37 31.65 8.12
C ASP A 516 13.73 30.86 6.98
N THR A 517 12.92 29.84 7.28
CA THR A 517 12.23 29.02 6.26
C THR A 517 10.96 29.66 5.71
N ALA A 518 10.47 30.76 6.31
CA ALA A 518 9.25 31.45 5.86
C ALA A 518 9.33 31.97 4.41
N ALA A 519 10.53 32.21 3.90
CA ALA A 519 10.75 32.55 2.49
C ALA A 519 10.87 31.30 1.59
N GLY A 520 11.42 30.19 2.11
CA GLY A 520 11.59 28.93 1.39
C GLY A 520 10.28 28.18 1.16
N THR A 521 9.33 28.28 2.11
CA THR A 521 7.96 27.76 1.93
C THR A 521 7.15 28.50 0.86
N ARG A 522 7.67 29.60 0.29
CA ARG A 522 7.06 30.26 -0.87
C ARG A 522 7.39 29.56 -2.18
N ASN A 523 8.42 28.71 -2.23
CA ASN A 523 8.72 27.92 -3.43
C ASN A 523 7.61 26.88 -3.63
N PRO A 524 6.83 26.94 -4.72
CA PRO A 524 5.71 26.03 -4.94
C PRO A 524 6.13 24.56 -4.96
N LYS A 525 7.30 24.26 -5.51
CA LYS A 525 7.82 22.90 -5.63
C LYS A 525 8.11 22.24 -4.28
N ASP A 526 8.85 22.94 -3.42
CA ASP A 526 9.24 22.43 -2.10
C ASP A 526 7.99 22.29 -1.20
N ARG A 527 7.04 23.22 -1.34
CA ARG A 527 5.78 23.18 -0.62
C ARG A 527 4.87 22.04 -1.09
N LEU A 528 4.78 21.81 -2.40
CA LEU A 528 4.03 20.69 -2.97
C LEU A 528 4.63 19.35 -2.52
N HIS A 529 5.96 19.25 -2.47
CA HIS A 529 6.62 18.05 -1.95
C HIS A 529 6.27 17.80 -0.48
N LEU A 530 6.29 18.84 0.36
CA LEU A 530 5.90 18.71 1.76
C LEU A 530 4.44 18.25 1.92
N ILE A 531 3.51 18.81 1.14
CA ILE A 531 2.09 18.42 1.19
C ILE A 531 1.90 16.97 0.75
N LYS A 532 2.65 16.52 -0.27
CA LYS A 532 2.68 15.11 -0.70
C LYS A 532 3.10 14.19 0.45
N GLU A 533 4.17 14.53 1.17
CA GLU A 533 4.64 13.74 2.32
C GLU A 533 3.61 13.74 3.47
N LEU A 534 2.99 14.88 3.76
CA LEU A 534 1.95 14.97 4.80
C LEU A 534 0.73 14.09 4.48
N ALA A 535 0.30 14.08 3.22
CA ALA A 535 -0.79 13.22 2.78
C ALA A 535 -0.44 11.73 2.96
N VAL A 536 0.76 11.30 2.58
CA VAL A 536 1.23 9.92 2.82
C VAL A 536 1.29 9.61 4.32
N MET A 537 1.84 10.52 5.13
CA MET A 537 1.95 10.37 6.58
C MET A 537 0.59 10.22 7.26
N SER A 538 -0.48 10.83 6.73
CA SER A 538 -1.82 10.75 7.34
C SER A 538 -2.39 9.33 7.49
N THR A 539 -1.82 8.33 6.80
CA THR A 539 -2.34 6.95 6.76
C THR A 539 -1.29 5.85 6.90
N SER A 540 -0.01 6.20 6.86
CA SER A 540 1.11 5.25 6.91
C SER A 540 1.80 5.18 8.28
N LEU A 541 1.34 5.96 9.26
CA LEU A 541 1.95 6.00 10.58
C LEU A 541 1.76 4.68 11.35
N PRO A 542 2.83 4.14 11.96
CA PRO A 542 2.72 2.92 12.76
C PRO A 542 1.96 3.19 14.07
N PRO A 543 1.27 2.19 14.65
CA PRO A 543 0.59 2.34 15.92
C PRO A 543 1.52 2.84 17.03
N GLY A 544 1.11 3.90 17.73
CA GLY A 544 1.93 4.55 18.76
C GLY A 544 2.81 5.69 18.25
N VAL A 545 2.71 6.08 16.98
CA VAL A 545 3.26 7.34 16.48
C VAL A 545 2.11 8.27 16.11
N TRP A 546 2.13 9.48 16.66
CA TRP A 546 1.14 10.52 16.40
C TRP A 546 1.83 11.78 15.92
N VAL A 547 1.25 12.43 14.91
CA VAL A 547 1.77 13.64 14.28
C VAL A 547 0.69 14.73 14.34
N ARG A 548 1.13 15.94 14.66
CA ARG A 548 0.33 17.16 14.61
C ARG A 548 1.04 18.17 13.72
N VAL A 549 0.31 18.72 12.76
CA VAL A 549 0.79 19.75 11.83
C VAL A 549 0.14 21.08 12.19
N ASP A 550 0.88 22.18 12.12
CA ASP A 550 0.30 23.51 12.31
C ASP A 550 -0.69 23.85 11.17
N GLU A 551 -1.84 24.43 11.51
CA GLU A 551 -2.85 24.85 10.52
C GLU A 551 -2.36 25.96 9.57
N VAL A 552 -1.41 26.77 10.01
CA VAL A 552 -0.88 27.90 9.21
C VAL A 552 0.39 27.50 8.46
N ARG A 553 1.25 26.69 9.09
CA ARG A 553 2.55 26.29 8.56
C ARG A 553 2.72 24.79 8.47
N ASN A 554 2.63 24.26 7.24
CA ASN A 554 2.83 22.84 6.96
C ASN A 554 4.24 22.33 7.33
N ASP A 555 5.24 23.22 7.47
CA ASP A 555 6.61 22.87 7.87
C ASP A 555 6.83 22.84 9.40
N ALA A 556 5.81 23.21 10.19
CA ALA A 556 5.83 23.12 11.64
C ALA A 556 5.10 21.86 12.10
N LEU A 557 5.89 20.86 12.53
CA LEU A 557 5.40 19.54 12.95
C LEU A 557 5.75 19.24 14.41
N LYS A 558 4.82 18.63 15.14
CA LYS A 558 5.07 18.01 16.45
C LYS A 558 4.72 16.53 16.39
N ILE A 559 5.57 15.69 16.97
CA ILE A 559 5.43 14.23 16.91
C ILE A 559 5.50 13.66 18.32
N MET A 560 4.59 12.74 18.64
CA MET A 560 4.61 11.94 19.86
C MET A 560 4.82 10.48 19.50
N ILE A 561 5.74 9.81 20.20
CA ILE A 561 6.07 8.39 19.98
C ILE A 561 5.94 7.66 21.31
N ALA A 562 5.08 6.64 21.35
CA ALA A 562 5.01 5.71 22.46
C ALA A 562 6.26 4.82 22.50
N GLY A 563 6.77 4.58 23.70
CA GLY A 563 7.91 3.68 23.90
C GLY A 563 7.65 2.29 23.33
N PRO A 564 8.54 1.74 22.48
CA PRO A 564 8.37 0.41 21.91
C PRO A 564 8.44 -0.70 22.98
N GLU A 565 7.62 -1.74 22.83
CA GLU A 565 7.54 -2.81 23.83
C GLU A 565 8.88 -3.56 24.02
N GLY A 566 9.18 -3.94 25.26
CA GLY A 566 10.45 -4.61 25.61
C GLY A 566 11.66 -3.67 25.71
N THR A 567 11.46 -2.37 25.55
CA THR A 567 12.47 -1.32 25.78
C THR A 567 12.24 -0.62 27.13
N PRO A 568 13.25 0.02 27.73
CA PRO A 568 13.07 0.76 29.00
C PRO A 568 12.18 2.01 28.84
N TYR A 569 11.75 2.32 27.62
CA TYR A 569 10.83 3.40 27.29
C TYR A 569 9.36 2.94 27.29
N ALA A 570 9.09 1.63 27.20
CA ALA A 570 7.73 1.07 27.32
C ALA A 570 7.41 0.79 28.78
N GLY A 571 6.93 1.81 29.50
CA GLY A 571 6.47 1.67 30.87
C GLY A 571 7.50 1.11 31.85
N GLY A 572 8.80 1.22 31.53
CA GLY A 572 9.86 0.96 32.48
C GLY A 572 10.46 -0.45 32.51
N TYR A 573 10.18 -1.36 31.58
CA TYR A 573 10.78 -2.71 31.58
C TYR A 573 11.51 -3.01 30.27
N GLY A 574 12.72 -2.50 30.16
CA GLY A 574 13.64 -2.86 29.09
C GLY A 574 14.31 -4.19 29.33
N LYS A 575 14.44 -5.03 28.29
CA LYS A 575 15.28 -6.24 28.34
C LYS A 575 16.75 -5.83 28.50
N ALA A 576 17.26 -5.85 29.74
CA ALA A 576 18.68 -5.65 30.01
C ALA A 576 19.48 -6.90 29.65
N ASN A 577 20.74 -6.75 29.27
CA ASN A 577 21.64 -7.89 29.16
C ASN A 577 21.91 -8.43 30.58
N PRO A 578 21.46 -9.65 30.92
CA PRO A 578 21.58 -10.17 32.29
C PRO A 578 23.03 -10.42 32.71
N LEU A 579 23.96 -10.52 31.76
CA LEU A 579 25.38 -10.76 32.01
C LEU A 579 26.16 -9.46 32.27
N SER A 580 25.57 -8.28 32.00
CA SER A 580 26.24 -6.99 32.16
C SER A 580 25.58 -6.13 33.24
N LYS A 581 26.29 -5.90 34.35
CA LYS A 581 25.83 -5.03 35.44
C LYS A 581 25.58 -3.59 34.97
N ALA A 582 26.39 -3.09 34.04
CA ALA A 582 26.24 -1.74 33.48
C ALA A 582 24.93 -1.62 32.68
N SER A 583 24.55 -2.64 31.91
CA SER A 583 23.29 -2.66 31.15
C SER A 583 22.08 -2.66 32.08
N ILE A 584 22.13 -3.43 33.18
CA ILE A 584 21.06 -3.48 34.17
C ILE A 584 20.89 -2.11 34.85
N GLU A 585 21.98 -1.48 35.28
CA GLU A 585 21.93 -0.19 35.95
C GLU A 585 21.45 0.93 35.03
N TYR A 586 21.91 0.93 33.77
CA TYR A 586 21.43 1.87 32.76
C TYR A 586 19.93 1.73 32.54
N ASN A 587 19.43 0.51 32.32
CA ASN A 587 18.00 0.28 32.11
C ASN A 587 17.17 0.72 33.31
N LYS A 588 17.62 0.44 34.55
CA LYS A 588 16.94 0.92 35.76
C LYS A 588 16.86 2.45 35.80
N ASN A 589 17.95 3.14 35.50
CA ASN A 589 17.95 4.60 35.51
C ASN A 589 17.01 5.18 34.44
N ILE A 590 17.05 4.63 33.22
CA ILE A 590 16.17 5.05 32.13
C ILE A 590 14.70 4.78 32.49
N THR A 591 14.38 3.63 33.07
CA THR A 591 13.03 3.30 33.56
C THR A 591 12.49 4.37 34.52
N VAL A 592 13.28 4.78 35.51
CA VAL A 592 12.88 5.81 36.47
C VAL A 592 12.60 7.13 35.76
N HIS A 593 13.42 7.49 34.77
CA HIS A 593 13.22 8.71 33.99
C HIS A 593 12.01 8.62 33.05
N THR A 594 11.75 7.47 32.44
CA THR A 594 10.55 7.21 31.64
C THR A 594 9.29 7.39 32.48
N MET A 595 9.22 6.78 33.67
CA MET A 595 8.05 6.92 34.53
C MET A 595 7.86 8.36 35.00
N LYS A 596 8.94 9.02 35.43
CA LYS A 596 8.87 10.40 35.92
C LYS A 596 8.47 11.37 34.81
N TRP A 597 9.23 11.42 33.72
CA TRP A 597 9.11 12.47 32.71
C TRP A 597 8.19 12.09 31.54
N ALA A 598 8.16 10.83 31.13
CA ALA A 598 7.37 10.37 29.99
C ALA A 598 6.00 9.79 30.37
N MET A 599 5.67 9.72 31.66
CA MET A 599 4.34 9.30 32.13
C MET A 599 3.74 10.29 33.14
N ILE A 600 4.34 10.45 34.32
CA ILE A 600 3.76 11.25 35.42
C ILE A 600 3.62 12.73 35.02
N GLU A 601 4.62 13.31 34.38
CA GLU A 601 4.57 14.71 33.93
C GLU A 601 3.45 14.96 32.90
N TRP A 602 3.12 13.98 32.05
CA TRP A 602 2.02 14.08 31.09
C TRP A 602 0.63 13.98 31.73
N PHE A 603 0.51 13.56 33.00
CA PHE A 603 -0.74 13.58 33.76
C PHE A 603 -1.01 14.90 34.48
N LYS A 604 -0.06 15.84 34.49
CA LYS A 604 -0.25 17.15 35.11
C LYS A 604 -1.36 17.94 34.43
N ASP A 605 -2.05 18.78 35.20
CA ASP A 605 -3.18 19.58 34.71
C ASP A 605 -2.79 20.49 33.54
N GLU A 606 -1.55 20.95 33.48
CA GLU A 606 -1.00 21.76 32.39
C GLU A 606 -1.04 21.07 31.01
N GLN A 607 -1.05 19.73 30.98
CA GLN A 607 -1.06 18.95 29.74
C GLN A 607 -2.45 18.42 29.36
N LYS A 608 -3.44 18.57 30.26
CA LYS A 608 -4.81 18.04 30.05
C LYS A 608 -5.59 18.78 28.96
N ASP A 609 -5.27 20.05 28.74
CA ASP A 609 -5.84 20.87 27.67
C ASP A 609 -4.83 21.08 26.53
N GLY A 610 -3.76 20.28 26.50
CA GLY A 610 -2.71 20.36 25.50
C GLY A 610 -3.06 19.67 24.18
N ILE A 611 -2.22 19.88 23.17
CA ILE A 611 -2.37 19.33 21.81
C ILE A 611 -2.40 17.79 21.71
N TRP A 612 -2.05 17.10 22.80
CA TRP A 612 -1.95 15.65 22.90
C TRP A 612 -2.95 15.05 23.90
N ALA A 613 -3.88 15.85 24.43
CA ALA A 613 -4.77 15.44 25.51
C ALA A 613 -5.59 14.19 25.17
N ASP A 614 -6.12 14.13 23.95
CA ASP A 614 -6.85 13.01 23.37
C ASP A 614 -5.99 11.73 23.27
N VAL A 615 -4.76 11.87 22.78
CA VAL A 615 -3.79 10.78 22.62
C VAL A 615 -3.39 10.22 23.97
N ILE A 616 -3.06 11.08 24.93
CA ILE A 616 -2.67 10.70 26.29
C ILE A 616 -3.84 9.98 26.97
N ALA A 617 -5.05 10.55 26.92
CA ALA A 617 -6.24 9.96 27.50
C ALA A 617 -6.51 8.56 26.91
N SER A 618 -6.47 8.42 25.59
CA SER A 618 -6.70 7.13 24.92
C SER A 618 -5.61 6.10 25.25
N HIS A 619 -4.33 6.47 25.12
CA HIS A 619 -3.19 5.59 25.37
C HIS A 619 -3.19 5.02 26.79
N PHE A 620 -3.29 5.89 27.80
CA PHE A 620 -3.24 5.46 29.19
C PHE A 620 -4.52 4.76 29.65
N THR A 621 -5.68 5.09 29.09
CA THR A 621 -6.94 4.40 29.43
C THR A 621 -6.95 2.96 28.92
N ILE A 622 -6.58 2.75 27.65
CA ILE A 622 -6.58 1.40 27.04
C ILE A 622 -5.50 0.52 27.67
N ARG A 623 -4.31 1.09 27.92
CA ARG A 623 -3.16 0.34 28.47
C ARG A 623 -3.06 0.39 30.00
N ALA A 624 -4.04 0.95 30.71
CA ALA A 624 -3.98 1.15 32.17
C ALA A 624 -3.60 -0.11 32.94
N GLU A 625 -4.21 -1.25 32.61
CA GLU A 625 -3.93 -2.52 33.27
C GLU A 625 -2.53 -3.06 32.96
N LYS A 626 -2.05 -2.89 31.72
CA LYS A 626 -0.71 -3.30 31.30
C LYS A 626 0.33 -2.45 32.04
N ILE A 627 0.08 -1.14 32.09
CA ILE A 627 0.94 -0.15 32.75
C ILE A 627 1.01 -0.31 34.27
N ARG A 628 -0.08 -0.74 34.94
CA ARG A 628 -0.07 -1.00 36.39
C ARG A 628 0.58 -2.33 36.78
N LYS A 629 0.64 -3.28 35.84
CA LYS A 629 1.33 -4.57 36.02
C LYS A 629 2.84 -4.45 35.82
N TRP A 630 3.25 -3.47 35.03
CA TRP A 630 4.60 -2.93 34.99
C TRP A 630 4.81 -2.17 36.31
#